data_AF-A0A6V8N325-F1
#
_entry.id   AF-A0A6V8N325-F1
#
_cell.length_a   1.000
_cell.length_b   1.000
_cell.length_c   1.000
_cell.angle_alpha   90.00
_cell.angle_beta   90.00
_cell.angle_gamma   90.00
#
_symmetry.space_group_name_H-M   'P 1'
#
loop_
_entity.id
_entity.type
_entity.pdbx_description
1 polymer ?
#
loop_
_entity_poly.entity_id
_entity_poly.type
_entity_poly.pdbx_seq_one_letter_code
_entity_poly.pdbx_strand_id
1 'polypeptide(L)'
;MALNKRDAGIAVGVLLLLLVLAFGALRGRGQDTPFDEAHWGAYRGQLAGEGREALEKGCSECHSIKYLKHHPPKEQCLICHKLVKR
;
A
#
# COMPACT_ATOMS: atom_id res chain seq x y z
N MET A 1 -17.71 8.77 -34.55
CA MET A 1 -17.93 7.42 -34.02
C MET A 1 -19.08 7.50 -33.04
N ALA A 2 -20.22 6.88 -33.34
CA ALA A 2 -21.36 6.85 -32.42
C ALA A 2 -21.02 5.91 -31.26
N LEU A 3 -21.16 6.36 -30.01
CA LEU A 3 -20.96 5.51 -28.84
C LEU A 3 -22.04 4.43 -28.80
N ASN A 4 -21.61 3.18 -28.93
CA ASN A 4 -22.50 2.03 -28.86
C ASN A 4 -23.01 1.90 -27.42
N LYS A 5 -24.22 1.35 -27.20
CA LYS A 5 -24.72 1.08 -25.83
C LYS A 5 -23.74 0.23 -25.00
N ARG A 6 -22.96 -0.64 -25.66
CA ARG A 6 -21.87 -1.41 -25.05
C ARG A 6 -20.71 -0.52 -24.60
N ASP A 7 -20.28 0.42 -25.42
CA ASP A 7 -19.18 1.33 -25.11
C ASP A 7 -19.56 2.27 -23.96
N ALA A 8 -20.82 2.75 -23.95
CA ALA A 8 -21.37 3.50 -22.84
C ALA A 8 -21.39 2.68 -21.53
N GLY A 9 -21.77 1.41 -21.60
CA GLY A 9 -21.74 0.50 -20.45
C GLY A 9 -20.32 0.28 -19.89
N ILE A 10 -19.33 0.08 -20.77
CA ILE A 10 -17.92 -0.06 -20.38
C ILE A 10 -17.42 1.24 -19.73
N ALA A 11 -17.71 2.39 -20.34
CA ALA A 11 -17.28 3.68 -19.82
C ALA A 11 -17.84 3.94 -18.41
N VAL A 12 -19.12 3.63 -18.18
CA VAL A 12 -19.73 3.73 -16.84
C VAL A 12 -19.07 2.77 -15.86
N GLY A 13 -18.80 1.53 -16.25
CA GLY A 13 -18.10 0.55 -15.41
C GLY A 13 -16.71 1.01 -14.99
N VAL A 14 -15.93 1.55 -15.94
CA VAL A 14 -14.60 2.11 -15.67
C VAL A 14 -14.70 3.32 -14.74
N LEU A 15 -15.66 4.21 -14.97
CA LEU A 15 -15.87 5.39 -14.12
C LEU A 15 -16.18 4.99 -12.67
N LEU A 16 -17.07 4.00 -12.48
CA LEU A 16 -17.40 3.48 -11.15
C LEU A 16 -16.19 2.85 -10.46
N LEU A 17 -15.39 2.06 -11.19
CA LEU A 17 -14.15 1.48 -10.65
C LEU A 17 -13.18 2.57 -10.19
N LEU A 18 -12.96 3.61 -11.00
CA LEU A 18 -12.09 4.72 -10.65
C LEU A 18 -12.59 5.47 -9.41
N LEU A 19 -13.90 5.70 -9.30
CA LEU A 19 -14.51 6.33 -8.12
C LEU A 19 -14.26 5.49 -6.86
N VAL A 20 -14.44 4.17 -6.92
CA VAL A 20 -14.17 3.27 -5.78
C VAL A 20 -12.70 3.32 -5.37
N LEU A 21 -11.77 3.29 -6.33
CA LEU A 21 -10.33 3.38 -6.05
C LEU A 21 -9.94 4.74 -5.44
N ALA A 22 -10.49 5.84 -5.97
CA ALA A 22 -10.25 7.18 -5.45
C ALA A 22 -10.75 7.33 -4.00
N PHE A 23 -11.93 6.79 -3.69
CA PHE A 23 -12.47 6.80 -2.33
C PHE A 23 -11.62 5.96 -1.36
N GLY A 24 -11.04 4.85 -1.84
CA GLY A 24 -10.09 4.06 -1.08
C GLY A 24 -8.80 4.82 -0.74
N ALA A 25 -8.29 5.62 -1.69
CA ALA A 25 -7.07 6.41 -1.51
C ALA A 25 -7.20 7.54 -0.47
N LEU A 26 -8.43 7.99 -0.17
CA LEU A 26 -8.73 8.97 0.88
C LEU A 26 -8.66 8.39 2.29
N ARG A 27 -8.68 7.06 2.46
CA ARG A 27 -8.46 6.47 3.78
C ARG A 27 -7.04 6.78 4.23
N GLY A 28 -6.92 7.34 5.44
CA GLY A 28 -5.64 7.74 6.02
C GLY A 28 -4.60 6.63 5.92
N ARG A 29 -3.37 7.00 5.61
CA ARG A 29 -2.24 6.06 5.61
C ARG A 29 -1.76 5.81 7.03
N GLY A 30 -1.04 4.71 7.21
CA GLY A 30 -0.29 4.49 8.44
C GLY A 30 0.78 5.57 8.63
N GLN A 31 1.32 5.66 9.84
CA GLN A 31 2.51 6.48 10.07
C GLN A 31 3.67 5.94 9.24
N ASP A 32 4.53 6.83 8.75
CA ASP A 32 5.72 6.42 8.02
C ASP A 32 6.66 5.60 8.92
N THR A 33 7.43 4.70 8.32
CA THR A 33 8.40 3.89 9.03
C THR A 33 9.49 4.79 9.64
N PRO A 34 9.76 4.70 10.96
CA PRO A 34 10.78 5.53 11.60
C PRO A 34 12.14 5.41 10.93
N PHE A 35 12.86 6.52 10.78
CA PHE A 35 14.23 6.51 10.30
C PHE A 35 15.19 6.38 11.49
N ASP A 36 15.33 5.16 12.00
CA ASP A 36 16.18 4.83 13.15
C ASP A 36 16.98 3.54 12.91
N GLU A 37 17.82 3.18 13.88
CA GLU A 37 18.70 2.02 13.78
C GLU A 37 17.94 0.70 13.68
N ALA A 38 16.79 0.59 14.34
CA ALA A 38 15.96 -0.62 14.31
C ALA A 38 15.34 -0.86 12.92
N HIS A 39 15.12 0.20 12.15
CA HIS A 39 14.51 0.12 10.82
C HIS A 39 15.51 0.25 9.66
N TRP A 40 16.79 0.48 9.93
CA TRP A 40 17.80 0.67 8.87
C TRP A 40 17.92 -0.51 7.90
N GLY A 41 17.66 -1.74 8.34
CA GLY A 41 17.63 -2.90 7.44
C GLY A 41 16.68 -2.69 6.26
N ALA A 42 15.46 -2.22 6.54
CA ALA A 42 14.45 -1.95 5.50
C ALA A 42 14.87 -0.80 4.57
N TYR A 43 15.46 0.27 5.12
CA TYR A 43 15.97 1.39 4.32
C TYR A 43 17.13 0.97 3.40
N ARG A 44 18.08 0.17 3.92
CA ARG A 44 19.22 -0.33 3.12
C ARG A 44 18.75 -1.25 2.01
N GLY A 45 17.84 -2.19 2.30
CA GLY A 45 17.27 -3.06 1.28
C GLY A 45 16.52 -2.27 0.20
N GLN A 46 15.77 -1.22 0.58
CA GLN A 46 15.14 -0.33 -0.40
C GLN A 46 16.17 0.37 -1.31
N LEU A 47 17.27 0.89 -0.75
CA LEU A 47 18.34 1.51 -1.51
C LEU A 47 19.08 0.51 -2.42
N ALA A 48 19.16 -0.74 -2.00
CA ALA A 48 19.72 -1.84 -2.79
C ALA A 48 18.76 -2.34 -3.90
N GLY A 49 17.54 -1.79 -3.98
CA GLY A 49 16.55 -2.17 -4.99
C GLY A 49 15.80 -3.47 -4.67
N GLU A 50 15.80 -3.91 -3.41
CA GLU A 50 15.03 -5.07 -2.99
C GLU A 50 13.52 -4.84 -3.20
N GLY A 51 12.82 -5.93 -3.55
CA GLY A 51 11.38 -5.90 -3.73
C GLY A 51 10.65 -5.67 -2.41
N ARG A 52 9.50 -4.98 -2.47
CA ARG A 52 8.64 -4.70 -1.30
C ARG A 52 8.36 -5.94 -0.45
N GLU A 53 8.04 -7.06 -1.09
CA GLU A 53 7.72 -8.31 -0.39
C GLU A 53 8.93 -8.88 0.39
N ALA A 54 10.15 -8.65 -0.08
CA ALA A 54 11.36 -9.08 0.63
C ALA A 54 11.56 -8.22 1.89
N LEU A 55 11.40 -6.89 1.77
CA LEU A 55 11.50 -5.96 2.88
C LEU A 55 10.41 -6.21 3.95
N GLU A 56 9.17 -6.49 3.52
CA GLU A 56 8.02 -6.69 4.41
C GLU A 56 8.15 -7.96 5.27
N LYS A 57 8.90 -8.98 4.84
CA LYS A 57 9.15 -10.18 5.65
C LYS A 57 9.82 -9.84 6.98
N GLY A 58 10.81 -8.95 6.96
CA GLY A 58 11.52 -8.50 8.17
C GLY A 58 10.62 -7.76 9.16
N CYS A 59 9.52 -7.14 8.70
CA CYS A 59 8.59 -6.45 9.60
C CYS A 59 7.90 -7.41 10.57
N SER A 60 7.53 -8.61 10.09
CA SER A 60 6.80 -9.62 10.86
C SER A 60 7.62 -10.25 11.99
N GLU A 61 8.95 -10.11 11.96
CA GLU A 61 9.86 -10.63 12.99
C GLU A 61 9.64 -9.91 14.34
N CYS A 62 9.30 -8.63 14.30
CA CYS A 62 9.07 -7.80 15.48
C CYS A 62 7.62 -7.31 15.61
N HIS A 63 6.90 -7.08 14.50
CA HIS A 63 5.54 -6.54 14.50
C HIS A 63 4.49 -7.64 14.26
N SER A 64 3.73 -7.98 15.30
CA SER A 64 2.60 -8.91 15.19
C SER A 64 1.27 -8.19 14.94
N ILE A 65 0.66 -8.41 13.78
CA ILE A 65 -0.63 -7.82 13.39
C ILE A 65 -1.78 -8.33 14.30
N LYS A 66 -1.63 -9.51 14.92
CA LYS A 66 -2.67 -10.16 15.73
C LYS A 66 -3.21 -9.30 16.88
N TYR A 67 -2.45 -8.30 17.31
CA TYR A 67 -2.79 -7.45 18.45
C TYR A 67 -3.34 -6.07 18.06
N LEU A 68 -3.47 -5.77 16.77
CA LEU A 68 -3.91 -4.45 16.29
C LEU A 68 -5.38 -4.49 15.82
N LYS A 69 -6.30 -4.02 16.67
CA LYS A 69 -7.76 -4.06 16.44
C LYS A 69 -8.25 -3.39 15.14
N HIS A 70 -7.49 -2.45 14.60
CA HIS A 70 -7.87 -1.66 13.41
C HIS A 70 -6.87 -1.77 12.26
N HIS A 71 -5.93 -2.72 12.33
CA HIS A 71 -4.97 -2.93 11.25
C HIS A 71 -5.56 -3.89 10.20
N PRO A 72 -5.35 -3.64 8.89
CA PRO A 72 -5.74 -4.58 7.85
C PRO A 72 -5.13 -5.98 8.09
N PRO A 73 -5.83 -7.07 7.72
CA PRO A 73 -5.38 -8.43 8.03
C PRO A 73 -4.21 -8.91 7.15
N LYS A 74 -3.72 -8.08 6.21
CA LYS A 74 -2.64 -8.44 5.28
C LYS A 74 -1.33 -7.78 5.69
N GLU A 75 -0.24 -8.56 5.63
CA GLU A 75 1.14 -8.09 5.73
C GLU A 75 1.54 -7.40 4.43
N GLN A 76 1.10 -6.15 4.30
CA GLN A 76 1.47 -5.25 3.20
C GLN A 76 1.94 -3.92 3.79
N CYS A 77 2.89 -4.03 4.72
CA CYS A 77 3.29 -2.96 5.62
C CYS A 77 3.66 -1.68 4.86
N LEU A 78 4.47 -1.81 3.80
CA LEU A 78 5.04 -0.66 3.08
C LEU A 78 4.07 -0.02 2.07
N ILE A 79 2.85 -0.56 1.90
CA ILE A 79 1.78 0.14 1.16
C ILE A 79 1.27 1.34 1.97
N CYS A 80 1.13 1.13 3.29
CA CYS A 80 0.55 2.11 4.21
C CYS A 80 1.60 2.83 5.06
N HIS A 81 2.67 2.13 5.46
CA HIS A 81 3.77 2.64 6.27
C HIS A 81 4.99 2.86 5.36
N LYS A 82 5.08 4.04 4.75
CA LYS A 82 6.12 4.27 3.75
C LYS A 82 7.47 4.44 4.42
N LEU A 83 8.51 3.94 3.76
CA LEU A 83 9.88 4.38 4.02
C LEU A 83 10.01 5.81 3.48
N VAL A 84 10.39 6.74 4.35
CA VAL A 84 10.53 8.15 3.97
C VAL A 84 11.72 8.25 3.04
N LYS A 85 11.49 8.63 1.77
CA LYS A 85 12.59 8.98 0.87
C LYS A 85 13.21 10.29 1.38
N ARG A 86 14.49 10.25 1.74
CA ARG A 86 15.32 11.45 1.82
C ARG A 86 16.09 11.60 0.53
#